data_AF-A0A162B2E1-F1
#
_entry.id   AF-A0A162B2E1-F1
#
_cell.length_a   1.000
_cell.length_b   1.000
_cell.length_c   1.000
_cell.angle_alpha   90.00
_cell.angle_beta   90.00
_cell.angle_gamma   90.00
#
_symmetry.space_group_name_H-M   'P 1'
#
loop_
_entity.id
_entity.type
_entity.pdbx_description
1 polymer ?
#
loop_
_entity_poly.entity_id
_entity_poly.type
_entity_poly.pdbx_seq_one_letter_code
_entity_poly.pdbx_strand_id
1 'polypeptide(L)'
;MKHLPLVIALALGLSGCDLVKELGAKVAKAYPEETQMNLVIHSGYKMLVGGQAVSVFGMNDCPPADKNMKAIFGASPDEGSRSCIVIAPKTKTVSVIVSFPEGPSAETWTVEWSGNRSTLRRADGTFIAAAK
;
A
#
# COMPACT_ATOMS: atom_id res chain seq x y z
N MET A 1 -2.82 8.24 -57.08
CA MET A 1 -3.98 8.50 -56.19
C MET A 1 -4.00 7.46 -55.09
N LYS A 2 -4.05 7.89 -53.80
CA LYS A 2 -4.84 7.28 -52.69
C LYS A 2 -4.44 5.85 -52.22
N HIS A 3 -4.07 5.53 -50.97
CA HIS A 3 -4.02 6.22 -49.68
C HIS A 3 -3.02 5.48 -48.76
N LEU A 4 -2.17 6.27 -48.11
CA LEU A 4 -1.49 6.04 -46.84
C LEU A 4 -2.52 5.61 -45.76
N PRO A 5 -2.32 4.51 -45.01
CA PRO A 5 -2.12 4.65 -43.56
C PRO A 5 -1.34 3.46 -42.94
N LEU A 6 -0.03 3.59 -42.72
CA LEU A 6 0.76 2.62 -41.93
C LEU A 6 1.52 3.25 -40.75
N VAL A 7 1.21 4.50 -40.36
CA VAL A 7 2.07 5.26 -39.41
C VAL A 7 1.38 5.67 -38.11
N ILE A 8 0.07 5.44 -37.94
CA ILE A 8 -0.69 6.05 -36.83
C ILE A 8 -0.64 5.23 -35.51
N ALA A 9 -0.16 3.98 -35.51
CA ALA A 9 -0.24 3.14 -34.30
C ALA A 9 0.91 3.33 -33.28
N LEU A 10 2.00 4.04 -33.61
CA LEU A 10 3.17 4.14 -32.73
C LEU A 10 3.26 5.43 -31.89
N ALA A 11 2.39 6.42 -32.14
CA ALA A 11 2.49 7.74 -31.51
C ALA A 11 1.79 7.89 -30.15
N LEU A 12 1.04 6.88 -29.69
CA LEU A 12 0.29 6.95 -28.42
C LEU A 12 1.10 6.50 -27.18
N GLY A 13 2.36 6.10 -27.34
CA GLY A 13 3.18 5.59 -26.23
C GLY A 13 4.02 6.64 -25.48
N LEU A 14 4.13 7.88 -25.97
CA LEU A 14 5.12 8.84 -25.48
C LEU A 14 4.59 9.90 -24.50
N SER A 15 3.27 10.14 -24.44
CA SER A 15 2.68 11.15 -23.55
C SER A 15 2.58 10.71 -22.07
N GLY A 16 2.77 9.43 -21.78
CA GLY A 16 2.70 8.90 -20.41
C GLY A 16 3.94 9.20 -19.56
N CYS A 17 5.11 9.42 -20.17
CA CYS A 17 6.36 9.58 -19.44
C CYS A 17 6.45 10.93 -18.71
N ASP A 18 5.92 12.00 -19.29
CA ASP A 18 5.98 13.33 -18.66
C ASP A 18 5.04 13.43 -17.46
N LEU A 19 3.87 12.81 -17.52
CA LEU A 19 2.95 12.73 -16.39
C LEU A 19 3.58 11.98 -15.20
N VAL A 20 4.26 10.85 -15.48
CA VAL A 20 4.95 10.06 -14.44
C VAL A 20 6.12 10.85 -13.84
N LYS A 21 6.89 11.58 -14.65
CA LYS A 21 7.99 12.43 -14.15
C LYS A 21 7.48 13.60 -13.30
N GLU A 22 6.42 14.28 -13.73
CA GLU A 22 5.84 15.40 -12.98
C GLU A 22 5.26 14.92 -11.64
N LEU A 23 4.53 13.80 -11.66
CA LEU A 23 4.00 13.16 -10.47
C LEU A 23 5.12 12.75 -9.50
N GLY A 24 6.17 12.10 -10.02
CA GLY A 24 7.35 11.72 -9.26
C GLY A 24 8.06 12.91 -8.62
N ALA A 25 8.21 14.02 -9.35
CA ALA A 25 8.81 15.24 -8.83
C ALA A 25 7.95 15.91 -7.73
N LYS A 26 6.62 15.92 -7.88
CA LYS A 26 5.70 16.42 -6.86
C LYS A 26 5.77 15.59 -5.57
N VAL A 27 5.82 14.27 -5.68
CA VAL A 27 5.97 13.36 -4.54
C VAL A 27 7.33 13.54 -3.88
N ALA A 28 8.43 13.54 -4.64
CA ALA A 28 9.77 13.73 -4.09
C ALA A 28 9.96 15.06 -3.35
N LYS A 29 9.31 16.14 -3.86
CA LYS A 29 9.31 17.44 -3.18
C LYS A 29 8.50 17.43 -1.88
N ALA A 30 7.40 16.69 -1.85
CA ALA A 30 6.52 16.61 -0.68
C ALA A 30 7.06 15.68 0.42
N TYR A 31 7.81 14.63 0.04
CA TYR A 31 8.39 13.64 0.95
C TYR A 31 9.88 13.46 0.64
N PRO A 32 10.75 14.25 1.28
CA PRO A 32 12.19 13.98 1.28
C PRO A 32 12.49 12.56 1.78
N GLU A 33 13.56 11.96 1.27
CA GLU A 33 13.92 10.56 1.51
C GLU A 33 14.09 10.21 3.01
N GLU A 34 14.40 11.21 3.85
CA GLU A 34 14.50 11.09 5.31
C GLU A 34 13.15 11.06 6.06
N THR A 35 12.03 11.27 5.38
CA THR A 35 10.70 11.31 6.02
C THR A 35 10.27 9.89 6.38
N GLN A 36 10.25 9.58 7.68
CA GLN A 36 9.71 8.31 8.17
C GLN A 36 8.18 8.32 8.08
N MET A 37 7.65 7.67 7.05
CA MET A 37 6.21 7.57 6.81
C MET A 37 5.59 6.36 7.51
N ASN A 38 4.31 6.49 7.86
CA ASN A 38 3.50 5.35 8.27
C ASN A 38 3.23 4.46 7.05
N LEU A 39 3.42 3.15 7.20
CA LEU A 39 2.89 2.18 6.23
C LEU A 39 1.45 1.85 6.65
N VAL A 40 0.50 2.05 5.74
CA VAL A 40 -0.92 1.81 5.97
C VAL A 40 -1.38 0.67 5.07
N ILE A 41 -1.88 -0.41 5.67
CA ILE A 41 -2.54 -1.49 4.94
C ILE A 41 -4.04 -1.29 5.10
N HIS A 42 -4.71 -1.10 3.97
CA HIS A 42 -6.14 -0.86 3.89
C HIS A 42 -6.96 -2.11 4.21
N SER A 43 -8.20 -1.87 4.60
CA SER A 43 -9.18 -2.90 4.92
C SER A 43 -9.34 -3.91 3.78
N GLY A 44 -9.36 -5.20 4.12
CA GLY A 44 -9.61 -6.27 3.15
C GLY A 44 -8.44 -6.62 2.25
N TYR A 45 -7.30 -5.93 2.37
CA TYR A 45 -6.09 -6.20 1.58
C TYR A 45 -5.68 -7.67 1.69
N LYS A 46 -5.24 -8.26 0.58
CA LYS A 46 -4.91 -9.68 0.50
C LYS A 46 -3.45 -9.92 0.84
N MET A 47 -3.21 -10.76 1.84
CA MET A 47 -1.87 -11.20 2.23
C MET A 47 -1.76 -12.72 2.23
N LEU A 48 -0.54 -13.21 2.02
CA LEU A 48 -0.19 -14.62 2.15
C LEU A 48 0.09 -14.91 3.63
N VAL A 49 -0.79 -15.68 4.25
CA VAL A 49 -0.69 -16.13 5.63
C VAL A 49 -0.71 -17.66 5.61
N GLY A 50 0.37 -18.31 6.05
CA GLY A 50 0.48 -19.78 5.97
C GLY A 50 0.41 -20.33 4.53
N GLY A 51 0.81 -19.54 3.53
CA GLY A 51 0.73 -19.92 2.10
C GLY A 51 -0.62 -19.66 1.44
N GLN A 52 -1.62 -19.17 2.18
CA GLN A 52 -2.95 -18.88 1.67
C GLN A 52 -3.18 -17.38 1.49
N ALA A 53 -3.79 -16.97 0.38
CA ALA A 53 -4.21 -15.59 0.16
C ALA A 53 -5.51 -15.29 0.94
N VAL A 54 -5.41 -14.45 1.96
CA VAL A 54 -6.51 -14.12 2.88
C VAL A 54 -6.66 -12.61 3.02
N SER A 55 -7.87 -12.13 3.29
CA SER A 55 -8.10 -10.72 3.59
C SER A 55 -7.71 -10.42 5.02
N VAL A 56 -7.06 -9.28 5.22
CA VAL A 56 -6.73 -8.79 6.56
C VAL A 56 -7.43 -7.48 6.86
N PHE A 57 -7.65 -7.25 8.14
CA PHE A 57 -8.28 -6.05 8.67
C PHE A 57 -7.51 -5.59 9.89
N GLY A 58 -7.32 -4.29 10.04
CA GLY A 58 -6.76 -3.72 11.25
C GLY A 58 -7.83 -3.20 12.18
N MET A 59 -7.39 -2.60 13.28
CA MET A 59 -8.26 -2.01 14.30
C MET A 59 -7.97 -0.52 14.53
N ASN A 60 -7.08 0.05 13.71
CA ASN A 60 -6.72 1.46 13.77
C ASN A 60 -7.58 2.26 12.81
N ASP A 61 -7.71 3.55 13.12
CA ASP A 61 -8.30 4.51 12.20
C ASP A 61 -7.43 4.60 10.95
N CYS A 62 -8.06 4.50 9.79
CA CYS A 62 -7.44 4.77 8.51
C CYS A 62 -7.13 6.27 8.44
N PRO A 63 -5.84 6.64 8.47
CA PRO A 63 -5.48 8.05 8.52
C PRO A 63 -5.98 8.75 7.27
N PRO A 64 -6.39 10.02 7.39
CA PRO A 64 -6.67 10.82 6.21
C PRO A 64 -5.42 10.88 5.35
N ALA A 65 -5.61 10.83 4.03
CA ALA A 65 -4.54 11.24 3.15
C ALA A 65 -4.13 12.67 3.54
N ASP A 66 -2.83 12.93 3.69
CA ASP A 66 -2.40 14.28 4.02
C ASP A 66 -2.74 15.25 2.87
N LYS A 67 -2.62 16.55 3.12
CA LYS A 67 -3.04 17.59 2.17
C LYS A 67 -2.35 17.46 0.80
N ASN A 68 -1.10 17.03 0.77
CA ASN A 68 -0.35 16.88 -0.47
C ASN A 68 -0.83 15.64 -1.22
N MET A 69 -1.00 14.51 -0.53
CA MET A 69 -1.56 13.28 -1.13
C MET A 69 -2.99 13.50 -1.62
N LYS A 70 -3.82 14.23 -0.88
CA LYS A 70 -5.19 14.58 -1.31
C LYS A 70 -5.21 15.44 -2.56
N ALA A 71 -4.28 16.40 -2.68
CA ALA A 71 -4.17 17.24 -3.86
C ALA A 71 -3.72 16.47 -5.10
N ILE A 72 -2.95 15.39 -4.93
CA ILE A 72 -2.38 14.59 -6.03
C ILE A 72 -3.32 13.44 -6.43
N PHE A 73 -3.89 12.73 -5.45
CA PHE A 73 -4.61 11.46 -5.64
C PHE A 73 -6.08 11.51 -5.22
N GLY A 74 -6.55 12.59 -4.60
CA GLY A 74 -7.89 12.71 -4.02
C GLY A 74 -8.00 12.12 -2.61
N ALA A 75 -9.22 12.08 -2.07
CA ALA A 75 -9.47 11.52 -0.74
C ALA A 75 -9.28 9.99 -0.75
N SER A 76 -8.82 9.44 0.38
CA SER A 76 -8.71 7.99 0.54
C SER A 76 -10.11 7.38 0.73
N PRO A 77 -10.46 6.28 0.03
CA PRO A 77 -11.80 5.69 0.10
C PRO A 77 -12.16 5.17 1.49
N ASP A 78 -11.15 4.81 2.29
CA ASP A 78 -11.33 4.24 3.63
C ASP A 78 -11.09 5.26 4.75
N GLU A 79 -10.88 6.54 4.42
CA GLU A 79 -10.58 7.61 5.38
C GLU A 79 -11.62 7.64 6.51
N GLY A 80 -11.13 7.63 7.76
CA GLY A 80 -11.97 7.68 8.96
C GLY A 80 -12.64 6.35 9.34
N SER A 81 -12.47 5.27 8.56
CA SER A 81 -12.89 3.93 8.98
C SER A 81 -11.89 3.34 9.98
N ARG A 82 -12.37 2.56 10.95
CA ARG A 82 -11.52 1.87 11.93
C ARG A 82 -11.18 0.45 11.49
N SER A 83 -10.47 0.34 10.38
CA SER A 83 -10.20 -0.95 9.72
C SER A 83 -8.78 -1.09 9.15
N CYS A 84 -7.92 -0.10 9.37
CA CYS A 84 -6.56 -0.09 8.84
C CYS A 84 -5.55 -0.71 9.80
N ILE A 85 -4.53 -1.35 9.21
CA ILE A 85 -3.31 -1.73 9.92
C ILE A 85 -2.31 -0.60 9.68
N VAL A 86 -1.96 0.13 10.74
CA VAL A 86 -1.05 1.27 10.66
C VAL A 86 0.26 0.88 11.33
N ILE A 87 1.33 0.87 10.54
CA ILE A 87 2.69 0.58 10.97
C ILE A 87 3.45 1.91 10.98
N ALA A 88 3.45 2.56 12.13
CA ALA A 88 4.21 3.78 12.35
C ALA A 88 5.70 3.47 12.55
N PRO A 89 6.59 4.47 12.39
CA PRO A 89 8.00 4.30 12.70
C PRO A 89 8.19 3.74 14.11
N LYS A 90 9.03 2.71 14.23
CA LYS A 90 9.33 2.01 15.50
C LYS A 90 8.19 1.16 16.08
N THR A 91 7.03 1.05 15.42
CA THR A 91 5.98 0.07 15.79
C THR A 91 6.62 -1.31 15.91
N LYS A 92 6.35 -2.01 17.01
CA LYS A 92 6.92 -3.35 17.27
C LYS A 92 5.94 -4.47 16.99
N THR A 93 4.65 -4.19 17.17
CA THR A 93 3.58 -5.16 16.99
C THR A 93 2.35 -4.48 16.40
N VAL A 94 1.55 -5.25 15.67
CA VAL A 94 0.25 -4.81 15.14
C VAL A 94 -0.80 -5.87 15.42
N SER A 95 -1.99 -5.42 15.82
CA SER A 95 -3.17 -6.27 15.95
C SER A 95 -3.90 -6.34 14.63
N VAL A 96 -4.22 -7.56 14.19
CA VAL A 96 -4.87 -7.81 12.90
C VAL A 96 -5.97 -8.85 13.05
N ILE A 97 -6.98 -8.76 12.20
CA ILE A 97 -7.99 -9.79 12.01
C ILE A 97 -7.74 -10.40 10.64
N VAL A 98 -7.50 -11.71 10.61
CA VAL A 98 -7.26 -12.49 9.40
C VAL A 98 -8.53 -13.27 9.06
N SER A 99 -9.07 -13.06 7.87
CA SER A 99 -10.28 -13.74 7.41
C SER A 99 -9.92 -15.02 6.65
N PHE A 100 -9.75 -16.11 7.39
CA PHE A 100 -9.58 -17.45 6.82
C PHE A 100 -10.94 -18.04 6.40
N PRO A 101 -10.98 -19.03 5.49
CA PRO A 101 -12.22 -19.72 5.13
C PRO A 101 -12.93 -20.39 6.31
N GLU A 102 -12.18 -20.84 7.31
CA GLU A 102 -12.70 -21.51 8.52
C GLU A 102 -13.29 -20.50 9.51
N GLY A 103 -12.95 -19.21 9.36
CA GLY A 103 -13.45 -18.12 10.19
C GLY A 103 -12.39 -17.03 10.41
N PRO A 104 -12.84 -15.85 10.89
CA PRO A 104 -11.92 -14.78 11.25
C PRO A 104 -11.10 -15.14 12.50
N SER A 105 -9.81 -14.83 12.47
CA SER A 105 -8.87 -15.03 13.57
C SER A 105 -8.24 -13.71 13.97
N ALA A 106 -8.25 -13.38 15.26
CA ALA A 106 -7.54 -12.23 15.80
C ALA A 106 -6.09 -12.61 16.11
N GLU A 107 -5.14 -11.88 15.55
CA GLU A 107 -3.71 -12.15 15.68
C GLU A 107 -2.94 -10.91 16.10
N THR A 108 -1.78 -11.12 16.71
CA THR A 108 -0.77 -10.09 16.93
C THR A 108 0.47 -10.45 16.12
N TRP A 109 0.88 -9.57 15.22
CA TRP A 109 2.07 -9.76 14.40
C TRP A 109 3.19 -8.85 14.89
N THR A 110 4.42 -9.34 14.79
CA THR A 110 5.64 -8.58 15.06
C THR A 110 6.07 -7.82 13.81
N VAL A 111 6.52 -6.58 14.01
CA VAL A 111 7.13 -5.75 12.97
C VAL A 111 8.64 -5.76 13.18
N GLU A 112 9.37 -6.30 12.22
CA GLU A 112 10.83 -6.27 12.20
C GLU A 112 11.30 -5.15 11.27
N TRP A 113 12.21 -4.32 11.74
CA TRP A 113 12.73 -3.17 11.00
C TRP A 113 14.16 -3.43 10.54
N SER A 114 14.43 -3.16 9.27
CA SER A 114 15.76 -3.17 8.67
C SER A 114 15.95 -1.86 7.90
N GLY A 115 16.51 -0.85 8.57
CA GLY A 115 16.54 0.52 8.07
C GLY A 115 15.13 1.09 7.93
N ASN A 116 14.79 1.58 6.73
CA ASN A 116 13.46 2.11 6.42
C ASN A 116 12.47 1.05 5.91
N ARG A 117 12.87 -0.23 5.89
CA ARG A 117 12.01 -1.35 5.50
C ARG A 117 11.47 -2.06 6.73
N SER A 118 10.23 -2.50 6.64
CA SER A 118 9.60 -3.35 7.65
C SER A 118 9.16 -4.68 7.04
N THR A 119 9.26 -5.74 7.83
CA THR A 119 8.68 -7.06 7.55
C THR A 119 7.74 -7.44 8.67
N LEU A 120 6.70 -8.18 8.33
CA LEU A 120 5.70 -8.66 9.28
C LEU A 120 5.93 -10.15 9.55
N ARG A 121 5.91 -10.52 10.82
CA ARG A 121 6.10 -11.90 11.27
C ARG A 121 5.00 -12.31 12.24
N ARG A 122 4.43 -13.49 12.05
CA ARG A 122 3.43 -14.05 12.99
C ARG A 122 4.08 -14.57 14.26
N ALA A 123 3.24 -14.95 15.22
CA ALA A 123 3.67 -15.61 16.46
C ALA A 123 4.38 -16.95 16.23
N ASP A 124 4.02 -17.67 15.16
CA ASP A 124 4.64 -18.95 14.75
C ASP A 124 6.03 -18.77 14.08
N GLY A 125 6.49 -17.51 13.91
CA GLY A 125 7.77 -17.19 13.28
C GLY A 125 7.72 -17.08 11.76
N THR A 126 6.59 -17.37 11.12
CA THR A 126 6.44 -17.25 9.67
C THR A 126 6.32 -15.78 9.24
N PHE A 127 6.91 -15.46 8.08
CA PHE A 127 6.83 -14.14 7.48
C PHE A 127 5.55 -13.97 6.67
N ILE A 128 4.97 -12.78 6.73
CA ILE A 128 3.82 -12.37 5.94
C ILE A 128 4.29 -11.66 4.68
N ALA A 129 3.65 -11.96 3.56
CA ALA A 129 3.88 -11.28 2.28
C ALA A 129 2.56 -10.79 1.68
N ALA A 130 2.64 -9.80 0.79
CA ALA A 130 1.51 -9.44 -0.05
C ALA A 130 1.12 -10.62 -0.95
N ALA A 131 -0.19 -10.86 -1.11
CA ALA A 131 -0.68 -11.77 -2.13
C ALA A 131 -0.53 -11.09 -3.51
N LYS A 132 -0.04 -11.85 -4.49
CA LYS A 132 0.06 -11.40 -5.89
C LYS A 132 -1.25 -11.59 -6.63
#